data_AF-A0A7L0W012-F1
#
_entry.id   AF-A0A7L0W012-F1
#
_cell.length_a   1.000
_cell.length_b   1.000
_cell.length_c   1.000
_cell.angle_alpha   90.00
_cell.angle_beta   90.00
_cell.angle_gamma   90.00
#
_symmetry.space_group_name_H-M   'P 1'
#
loop_
_entity.id
_entity.type
_entity.pdbx_description
1 polymer ?
#
loop_
_entity_poly.entity_id
_entity_poly.type
_entity_poly.pdbx_seq_one_letter_code
_entity_poly.pdbx_strand_id
1 'polypeptide(L)'
;QSRDDELNIQLLSSELLDEFKGNLGCQSVSEMMRFYLEEVLPHAMKTSTSHQQSMDDLGNMLLDLRATMRRCHRFFTCEKRSKAIKRIKETFEKMSKNGIYKAMGEFDIFINYIEEYLLMKQR
;
A
#
# COMPACT_ATOMS: atom_id res chain seq x y z
N GLN A 1 -10.05 3.87 10.17
CA GLN A 1 -9.49 3.66 11.52
C GLN A 1 -10.53 3.14 12.52
N SER A 2 -11.69 3.76 12.73
CA SER A 2 -12.68 3.28 13.73
C SER A 2 -13.32 1.89 13.46
N ARG A 3 -13.06 1.27 12.30
CA ARG A 3 -13.46 -0.11 11.97
C ARG A 3 -12.30 -1.11 12.03
N ASP A 4 -11.10 -0.64 12.32
CA ASP A 4 -9.93 -1.50 12.54
C ASP A 4 -9.90 -1.90 14.01
N ASP A 5 -10.45 -3.08 14.29
CA ASP A 5 -10.47 -3.66 15.64
C ASP A 5 -9.27 -4.61 15.89
N GLU A 6 -8.44 -4.86 14.87
CA GLU A 6 -7.33 -5.83 14.89
C GLU A 6 -6.03 -5.17 15.39
N LEU A 7 -6.08 -4.56 16.57
CA LEU A 7 -4.99 -3.73 17.11
C LEU A 7 -3.71 -4.51 17.45
N ASN A 8 -3.82 -5.82 17.66
CA ASN A 8 -2.69 -6.69 18.00
C ASN A 8 -1.87 -7.13 16.78
N ILE A 9 -2.39 -6.89 15.58
CA ILE A 9 -1.73 -7.23 14.32
C ILE A 9 -1.21 -5.92 13.74
N GLN A 10 0.02 -5.91 13.22
CA GLN A 10 0.50 -4.83 12.37
C GLN A 10 0.62 -5.39 10.96
N LEU A 11 -0.24 -4.95 10.04
CA LEU A 11 -0.24 -5.49 8.68
C LEU A 11 0.96 -4.96 7.90
N LEU A 12 1.23 -3.66 8.00
CA LEU A 12 2.38 -2.97 7.42
C LEU A 12 3.51 -2.88 8.45
N SER A 13 4.23 -3.97 8.61
CA SER A 13 5.35 -4.07 9.55
C SER A 13 6.56 -3.22 9.14
N SER A 14 7.51 -3.04 10.07
CA SER A 14 8.79 -2.39 9.78
C SER A 14 9.62 -3.12 8.72
N GLU A 15 9.43 -4.45 8.56
CA GLU A 15 10.09 -5.23 7.51
C GLU A 15 9.75 -4.70 6.11
N LEU A 16 8.53 -4.20 5.91
CA LEU A 16 8.14 -3.57 4.65
C LEU A 16 8.94 -2.28 4.39
N LEU A 17 9.10 -1.45 5.42
CA LEU A 17 9.89 -0.23 5.32
C LEU A 17 11.34 -0.56 5.01
N ASP A 18 11.92 -1.55 5.69
CA ASP A 18 13.29 -1.98 5.42
C ASP A 18 13.46 -2.49 3.97
N GLU A 19 12.47 -3.21 3.43
CA GLU A 19 12.47 -3.59 2.03
C GLU A 19 12.36 -2.39 1.08
N PHE A 20 11.57 -1.36 1.43
CA PHE A 20 11.49 -0.11 0.66
C PHE A 20 12.85 0.59 0.60
N LYS A 21 13.60 0.56 1.70
CA LYS A 21 14.96 1.15 1.78
C LYS A 21 16.02 0.29 1.08
N GLY A 22 15.75 -1.00 0.89
CA GLY A 22 16.69 -1.96 0.31
C GLY A 22 16.72 -2.01 -1.22
N ASN A 23 17.49 -2.99 -1.73
CA ASN A 23 17.68 -3.20 -3.18
C ASN A 23 16.38 -3.56 -3.94
N LEU A 24 15.35 -3.99 -3.24
CA LEU A 24 14.04 -4.32 -3.81
C LEU A 24 13.03 -3.17 -3.71
N GLY A 25 13.41 -2.01 -3.16
CA GLY A 25 12.47 -0.97 -2.78
C GLY A 25 11.55 -0.48 -3.89
N CYS A 26 12.07 -0.34 -5.11
CA CYS A 26 11.24 0.04 -6.26
C CYS A 26 10.17 -1.02 -6.57
N GLN A 27 10.49 -2.31 -6.45
CA GLN A 27 9.49 -3.36 -6.61
C GLN A 27 8.50 -3.30 -5.46
N SER A 28 8.99 -3.30 -4.22
CA SER A 28 8.14 -3.38 -3.03
C SER A 28 7.11 -2.24 -3.04
N VAL A 29 7.52 -1.02 -3.39
CA VAL A 29 6.61 0.13 -3.54
C VAL A 29 5.62 -0.07 -4.69
N SER A 30 6.08 -0.50 -5.87
CA SER A 30 5.23 -0.73 -7.04
C SER A 30 4.16 -1.81 -6.78
N GLU A 31 4.56 -2.92 -6.15
CA GLU A 31 3.66 -4.01 -5.78
C GLU A 31 2.67 -3.57 -4.69
N MET A 32 3.10 -2.76 -3.72
CA MET A 32 2.20 -2.26 -2.67
C MET A 32 1.17 -1.27 -3.22
N MET A 33 1.58 -0.34 -4.08
CA MET A 33 0.66 0.56 -4.78
C MET A 33 -0.37 -0.24 -5.59
N ARG A 34 0.07 -1.29 -6.28
CA ARG A 34 -0.82 -2.19 -7.01
C ARG A 34 -1.79 -2.91 -6.09
N PHE A 35 -1.31 -3.44 -4.96
CA PHE A 35 -2.15 -4.12 -3.97
C PHE A 35 -3.26 -3.21 -3.45
N TYR A 36 -2.95 -1.96 -3.09
CA TYR A 36 -3.99 -1.01 -2.66
C TYR A 36 -5.01 -0.69 -3.76
N LEU A 37 -4.54 -0.45 -4.98
CA LEU A 37 -5.39 -0.07 -6.12
C LEU A 37 -6.28 -1.22 -6.62
N GLU A 38 -5.76 -2.44 -6.67
CA GLU A 38 -6.45 -3.59 -7.28
C GLU A 38 -7.16 -4.48 -6.26
N GLU A 39 -6.70 -4.50 -5.00
CA GLU A 39 -7.21 -5.43 -3.99
C GLU A 39 -7.88 -4.68 -2.83
N VAL A 40 -7.22 -3.71 -2.19
CA VAL A 40 -7.80 -3.08 -0.98
C VAL A 40 -8.95 -2.14 -1.29
N LEU A 41 -8.73 -1.12 -2.12
CA LEU A 41 -9.71 -0.06 -2.37
C LEU A 41 -10.99 -0.58 -3.04
N PRO A 42 -10.94 -1.45 -4.07
CA PRO A 42 -12.16 -1.97 -4.69
C PRO A 42 -13.02 -2.80 -3.71
N HIS A 43 -12.39 -3.50 -2.77
CA HIS A 43 -13.12 -4.21 -1.73
C HIS A 43 -13.67 -3.26 -0.65
N ALA A 44 -12.90 -2.25 -0.24
CA ALA A 44 -13.35 -1.23 0.71
C ALA A 44 -14.60 -0.49 0.19
N MET A 45 -14.64 -0.11 -1.08
CA MET A 45 -15.78 0.56 -1.71
C MET A 45 -17.07 -0.28 -1.63
N LYS A 46 -16.97 -1.62 -1.70
CA LYS A 46 -18.12 -2.52 -1.56
C LYS A 46 -18.66 -2.59 -0.13
N THR A 47 -17.86 -2.21 0.86
CA THR A 47 -18.23 -2.31 2.29
C THR A 47 -18.89 -1.05 2.87
N SER A 48 -18.84 0.09 2.15
CA SER A 48 -19.38 1.35 2.65
C SER A 48 -19.82 2.29 1.53
N THR A 49 -21.13 2.39 1.33
CA THR A 49 -21.73 3.30 0.33
C THR A 49 -21.50 4.77 0.69
N SER A 50 -21.48 5.13 1.97
CA SER A 50 -21.27 6.51 2.45
C SER A 50 -19.87 7.08 2.20
N HIS A 51 -18.89 6.21 1.94
CA HIS A 51 -17.48 6.61 1.76
C HIS A 51 -16.94 6.26 0.38
N GLN A 52 -17.82 5.78 -0.51
CA GLN A 52 -17.43 5.28 -1.82
C GLN A 52 -16.73 6.37 -2.66
N GLN A 53 -17.26 7.61 -2.66
CA GLN A 53 -16.63 8.72 -3.39
C GLN A 53 -15.24 9.04 -2.84
N SER A 54 -15.09 9.16 -1.51
CA SER A 54 -13.79 9.46 -0.90
C SER A 54 -12.75 8.36 -1.15
N MET A 55 -13.19 7.09 -1.20
CA MET A 55 -12.32 5.96 -1.55
C MET A 55 -11.93 5.96 -3.03
N ASP A 56 -12.84 6.38 -3.92
CA ASP A 56 -12.56 6.54 -5.35
C ASP A 56 -11.54 7.68 -5.58
N ASP A 57 -11.77 8.84 -4.96
CA ASP A 57 -10.86 9.99 -5.01
C ASP A 57 -9.47 9.60 -4.49
N LEU A 58 -9.39 8.85 -3.40
CA LEU A 58 -8.13 8.33 -2.85
C LEU A 58 -7.42 7.39 -3.83
N GLY A 59 -8.18 6.50 -4.49
CA GLY A 59 -7.65 5.62 -5.52
C GLY A 59 -7.10 6.38 -6.71
N ASN A 60 -7.81 7.41 -7.18
CA ASN A 60 -7.36 8.28 -8.27
C ASN A 60 -6.08 9.03 -7.90
N MET A 61 -6.00 9.59 -6.67
CA MET A 61 -4.78 10.24 -6.17
C MET A 61 -3.58 9.28 -6.12
N LEU A 62 -3.79 8.05 -5.65
CA LEU A 62 -2.73 7.04 -5.60
C LEU A 62 -2.29 6.60 -7.01
N LEU A 63 -3.23 6.52 -7.95
CA LEU A 63 -2.95 6.22 -9.36
C LEU A 63 -2.12 7.33 -10.01
N ASP A 64 -2.47 8.59 -9.77
CA ASP A 64 -1.74 9.76 -10.26
C ASP A 64 -0.32 9.84 -9.68
N LEU A 65 -0.17 9.55 -8.38
CA LEU A 65 1.14 9.45 -7.74
C LEU A 65 1.99 8.35 -8.40
N ARG A 66 1.42 7.15 -8.60
CA ARG A 66 2.11 6.04 -9.27
C ARG A 66 2.53 6.41 -10.70
N ALA A 67 1.66 7.10 -11.44
CA ALA A 67 1.95 7.56 -12.79
C ALA A 67 3.09 8.59 -12.80
N THR A 68 3.08 9.53 -11.86
CA THR A 68 4.11 10.56 -11.68
C THR A 68 5.47 9.92 -11.37
N MET A 69 5.52 9.00 -10.41
CA MET A 69 6.74 8.26 -10.06
C MET A 69 7.31 7.46 -11.25
N ARG A 70 6.44 6.87 -12.08
CA ARG A 70 6.85 6.12 -13.27
C ARG A 70 7.40 7.03 -14.37
N ARG A 71 6.72 8.14 -14.68
CA ARG A 71 7.03 9.00 -15.83
C ARG A 71 8.16 9.99 -15.54
N CYS A 72 8.13 10.66 -14.40
CA CYS A 72 8.99 11.82 -14.13
C CYS A 72 10.38 11.43 -13.61
N HIS A 73 10.48 10.30 -12.89
CA HIS A 73 11.72 9.95 -12.18
C HIS A 73 12.23 8.53 -12.43
N ARG A 74 11.53 7.75 -13.27
CA ARG A 74 11.85 6.32 -13.53
C ARG A 74 12.07 5.52 -12.25
N PHE A 75 11.33 5.82 -11.18
CA PHE A 75 11.47 5.11 -9.90
C PHE A 75 11.03 3.63 -9.99
N PHE A 76 10.40 3.22 -11.09
CA PHE A 76 9.92 1.86 -11.30
C PHE A 76 10.60 1.13 -12.49
N THR A 77 11.89 0.81 -12.36
CA THR A 77 12.64 -0.02 -13.34
C THR A 77 12.88 -1.46 -12.86
N CYS A 78 12.00 -2.00 -12.00
CA CYS A 78 12.23 -3.27 -11.30
C CYS A 78 11.73 -4.51 -12.05
N GLU A 79 12.38 -5.66 -11.79
CA GLU A 79 12.12 -6.95 -12.46
C GLU A 79 11.85 -8.14 -11.51
N LYS A 80 12.00 -7.99 -10.19
CA LYS A 80 11.95 -9.10 -9.21
C LYS A 80 10.86 -8.86 -8.17
N ARG A 81 10.14 -9.89 -7.72
CA ARG A 81 9.05 -9.81 -6.71
C ARG A 81 9.55 -9.61 -5.26
N SER A 82 8.78 -8.90 -4.43
CA SER A 82 9.08 -8.68 -3.00
C SER A 82 8.60 -9.84 -2.10
N LYS A 83 9.39 -10.17 -1.07
CA LYS A 83 9.03 -11.20 -0.08
C LYS A 83 8.14 -10.65 1.03
N ALA A 84 8.38 -9.43 1.51
CA ALA A 84 7.50 -8.79 2.50
C ALA A 84 6.08 -8.61 1.96
N ILE A 85 5.94 -8.18 0.70
CA ILE A 85 4.61 -8.05 0.07
C ILE A 85 3.88 -9.37 0.03
N LYS A 86 4.57 -10.49 -0.26
CA LYS A 86 3.95 -11.81 -0.23
C LYS A 86 3.37 -12.13 1.15
N ARG A 87 4.14 -11.89 2.23
CA ARG A 87 3.66 -12.12 3.61
C ARG A 87 2.49 -11.22 3.98
N ILE A 88 2.51 -9.96 3.55
CA ILE A 88 1.40 -9.02 3.76
C ILE A 88 0.12 -9.55 3.12
N LYS A 89 0.19 -10.00 1.86
CA LYS A 89 -0.96 -10.59 1.17
C LYS A 89 -1.49 -11.83 1.87
N GLU A 90 -0.60 -12.73 2.29
CA GLU A 90 -0.98 -13.93 3.06
C GLU A 90 -1.66 -13.58 4.39
N THR A 91 -1.19 -12.56 5.10
CA THR A 91 -1.83 -12.07 6.34
C THR A 91 -3.16 -11.41 6.05
N PHE A 92 -3.23 -10.54 5.04
CA PHE A 92 -4.47 -9.88 4.62
C PHE A 92 -5.56 -10.90 4.25
N GLU A 93 -5.22 -11.94 3.48
CA GLU A 93 -6.15 -13.00 3.12
C GLU A 93 -6.66 -13.77 4.35
N LYS A 94 -5.78 -14.08 5.31
CA LYS A 94 -6.15 -14.75 6.57
C LYS A 94 -7.10 -13.92 7.44
N MET A 95 -7.01 -12.59 7.36
CA MET A 95 -7.88 -11.67 8.10
C MET A 95 -9.28 -11.52 7.48
N SER A 96 -9.52 -12.09 6.29
CA SER A 96 -10.82 -12.01 5.61
C SER A 96 -11.33 -10.56 5.52
N LYS A 97 -12.58 -10.29 5.90
CA LYS A 97 -13.17 -8.93 5.88
C LYS A 97 -12.43 -7.93 6.77
N ASN A 98 -11.84 -8.38 7.88
CA ASN A 98 -11.10 -7.50 8.80
C ASN A 98 -9.80 -6.98 8.14
N GLY A 99 -9.23 -7.74 7.21
CA GLY A 99 -8.05 -7.32 6.45
C GLY A 99 -8.27 -6.00 5.70
N ILE A 100 -9.48 -5.78 5.19
CA ILE A 100 -9.85 -4.53 4.49
C ILE A 100 -9.79 -3.35 5.46
N TYR A 101 -10.43 -3.47 6.62
CA TYR A 101 -10.45 -2.39 7.62
C TYR A 101 -9.05 -2.12 8.17
N LYS A 102 -8.25 -3.18 8.37
CA LYS A 102 -6.86 -3.07 8.80
C LYS A 102 -6.01 -2.31 7.78
N ALA A 103 -6.04 -2.74 6.52
CA ALA A 103 -5.27 -2.11 5.45
C ALA A 103 -5.67 -0.63 5.23
N MET A 104 -6.96 -0.31 5.36
CA MET A 104 -7.44 1.07 5.32
C MET A 104 -7.10 1.86 6.59
N GLY A 105 -7.00 1.20 7.74
CA GLY A 105 -6.59 1.78 9.02
C GLY A 105 -5.13 2.21 9.01
N GLU A 106 -4.26 1.44 8.34
CA GLU A 106 -2.82 1.66 8.20
C GLU A 106 -2.43 2.37 6.87
N PHE A 107 -3.39 3.00 6.18
CA PHE A 107 -3.11 3.65 4.90
C PHE A 107 -2.14 4.83 5.04
N ASP A 108 -2.21 5.56 6.15
CA ASP A 108 -1.26 6.62 6.51
C ASP A 108 0.18 6.09 6.69
N ILE A 109 0.34 4.92 7.31
CA ILE A 109 1.64 4.23 7.41
C ILE A 109 2.19 3.94 6.01
N PHE A 110 1.34 3.46 5.09
CA PHE A 110 1.76 3.22 3.71
C PHE A 110 2.25 4.50 3.01
N ILE A 111 1.55 5.63 3.19
CA ILE A 111 1.98 6.91 2.63
C ILE A 111 3.33 7.36 3.22
N ASN A 112 3.52 7.24 4.54
CA ASN A 112 4.79 7.56 5.18
C ASN A 112 5.95 6.72 4.62
N TYR A 113 5.72 5.44 4.33
CA TYR A 113 6.75 4.58 3.75
C TYR A 113 7.07 4.98 2.30
N ILE A 114 6.07 5.39 1.50
CA ILE A 114 6.32 5.94 0.16
C ILE A 114 7.16 7.21 0.25
N GLU A 115 6.86 8.11 1.20
CA GLU A 115 7.61 9.35 1.40
C GLU A 115 9.08 9.07 1.71
N GLU A 116 9.36 8.17 2.65
CA GLU A 116 10.73 7.74 2.97
C GLU A 116 11.47 7.19 1.75
N TYR A 117 10.79 6.37 0.94
CA TYR A 117 11.35 5.86 -0.30
C TYR A 117 11.70 6.97 -1.31
N LEU A 118 10.79 7.94 -1.48
CA LEU A 118 11.00 9.07 -2.39
C LEU A 118 12.16 9.96 -1.93
N LEU A 119 12.24 10.25 -0.64
CA LEU A 119 13.34 11.03 -0.04
C LEU A 119 14.70 10.35 -0.25
N MET A 120 14.76 9.01 -0.19
CA MET A 120 15.97 8.26 -0.48
C MET A 120 16.40 8.33 -1.94
N LYS A 121 15.45 8.40 -2.88
CA LYS A 121 15.74 8.42 -4.32
C LYS A 121 16.01 9.82 -4.89
N GLN A 122 15.73 10.88 -4.13
CA GLN A 122 16.11 12.25 -4.48
C GLN A 122 17.56 12.61 -4.10
N ARG A 123 18.21 11.80 -3.26
CA ARG A 123 19.64 11.93 -2.93
C ARG A 123 20.50 11.18 -3.94
#